data_AF-A0A2P7AQB9-F1
#
_entry.id   AF-A0A2P7AQB9-F1
#
_cell.length_a   1.000
_cell.length_b   1.000
_cell.length_c   1.000
_cell.angle_alpha   90.00
_cell.angle_beta   90.00
_cell.angle_gamma   90.00
#
_symmetry.space_group_name_H-M   'P 1'
#
loop_
_entity.id
_entity.type
_entity.pdbx_description
1 polymer ?
#
loop_
_entity_poly.entity_id
_entity_poly.type
_entity_poly.pdbx_seq_one_letter_code
_entity_poly.pdbx_strand_id
1 'polypeptide(L)'
;MYSIVAKKPSDCSARELEQFVKLVMAGGEVANGLPARVQKEVSLVMLFNDEELVGTTGLKRPETDYQNKVFRRNQTKRGANSGQGLFNQHFATGFKV
;
A
#
# COMPACT_ATOMS: atom_id res chain seq x y z
N MET A 1 23.29 -6.74 5.17
CA MET A 1 22.54 -6.50 6.44
C MET A 1 21.14 -6.04 6.09
N TYR A 2 20.08 -6.54 6.74
CA TYR A 2 18.71 -6.16 6.39
C TYR A 2 18.26 -4.89 7.12
N SER A 3 17.58 -3.99 6.40
CA SER A 3 16.96 -2.79 6.97
C SER A 3 15.58 -2.51 6.35
N ILE A 4 14.68 -1.92 7.13
CA ILE A 4 13.34 -1.54 6.67
C ILE A 4 13.19 -0.03 6.79
N VAL A 5 12.72 0.59 5.71
CA VAL A 5 12.45 2.03 5.64
C VAL A 5 11.00 2.25 5.23
N ALA A 6 10.30 3.11 5.96
CA ALA A 6 8.96 3.56 5.61
C ALA A 6 8.99 5.07 5.37
N LYS A 7 8.62 5.49 4.15
CA LYS A 7 8.64 6.90 3.73
C LYS A 7 7.34 7.26 3.01
N LYS A 8 6.98 8.54 2.99
CA LYS A 8 5.99 9.01 2.01
C LYS A 8 6.64 9.00 0.62
N PRO A 9 5.87 8.85 -0.46
CA PRO A 9 6.39 9.00 -1.82
C PRO A 9 7.14 10.32 -2.04
N SER A 10 6.69 11.41 -1.39
CA SER A 10 7.32 12.73 -1.43
C SER A 10 8.70 12.81 -0.75
N ASP A 11 8.97 11.89 0.17
CA ASP A 11 10.19 11.87 0.99
C ASP A 11 11.22 10.86 0.45
N CYS A 12 10.86 10.12 -0.60
CA CYS A 12 11.75 9.22 -1.31
C CYS A 12 12.63 9.99 -2.30
N SER A 13 13.90 9.62 -2.35
CA SER A 13 14.80 10.05 -3.43
C SER A 13 14.38 9.46 -4.77
N ALA A 14 14.84 10.07 -5.87
CA ALA A 14 14.59 9.55 -7.22
C ALA A 14 15.10 8.10 -7.39
N ARG A 15 16.26 7.77 -6.81
CA ARG A 15 16.84 6.40 -6.82
C ARG A 15 15.94 5.41 -6.10
N GLU A 16 15.41 5.76 -4.93
CA GLU A 16 14.51 4.90 -4.16
C GLU A 16 13.21 4.62 -4.91
N LEU A 17 12.62 5.65 -5.51
CA LEU A 17 11.42 5.49 -6.35
C LEU A 17 11.69 4.63 -7.59
N GLU A 18 12.85 4.80 -8.22
CA GLU A 18 13.25 3.99 -9.36
C GLU A 18 13.43 2.52 -8.98
N GLN A 19 14.16 2.22 -7.90
CA GLN A 19 14.33 0.85 -7.39
C GLN A 19 12.98 0.23 -7.00
N PHE A 20 12.11 1.00 -6.35
CA PHE A 20 10.76 0.58 -5.99
C PHE A 20 9.97 0.18 -7.23
N VAL A 21 9.90 1.06 -8.25
CA VAL A 21 9.15 0.79 -9.48
C VAL A 21 9.74 -0.42 -10.21
N LYS A 22 11.08 -0.52 -10.31
CA LYS A 22 11.74 -1.68 -10.93
C LYS A 22 11.35 -2.99 -10.25
N LEU A 23 11.35 -3.04 -8.92
CA LEU A 23 11.01 -4.25 -8.18
C LEU A 23 9.53 -4.62 -8.35
N VAL A 24 8.62 -3.63 -8.28
CA VAL A 24 7.18 -3.84 -8.51
C VAL A 24 6.92 -4.36 -9.93
N MET A 25 7.57 -3.78 -10.93
CA MET A 25 7.47 -4.23 -12.33
C MET A 25 8.02 -5.64 -12.53
N ALA A 26 9.15 -5.98 -11.89
CA ALA A 26 9.72 -7.33 -11.91
C ALA A 26 8.77 -8.37 -11.28
N GLY A 27 7.95 -7.95 -10.31
CA GLY A 27 6.88 -8.74 -9.72
C GLY A 27 5.65 -8.96 -10.59
N GLY A 28 5.63 -8.48 -11.84
CA GLY A 28 4.53 -8.69 -12.80
C GLY A 28 3.42 -7.64 -12.76
N GLU A 29 3.58 -6.57 -11.97
CA GLU A 29 2.62 -5.48 -11.92
C GLU A 29 2.60 -4.65 -13.21
N VAL A 30 1.44 -4.10 -13.54
CA VAL A 30 1.22 -3.38 -14.80
C VAL A 30 1.81 -1.96 -14.73
N ALA A 31 2.73 -1.64 -15.64
CA ALA A 31 3.39 -0.32 -15.71
C ALA A 31 2.42 0.86 -15.86
N ASN A 32 1.33 0.65 -16.60
CA ASN A 32 0.39 1.72 -16.92
C ASN A 32 -0.33 2.21 -15.64
N GLY A 33 -0.06 3.47 -15.30
CA GLY A 33 -0.63 4.13 -14.12
C GLY A 33 0.06 3.80 -12.80
N LEU A 34 1.12 2.97 -12.80
CA LEU A 34 1.88 2.65 -11.59
C LEU A 34 2.50 3.90 -10.93
N PRO A 35 3.16 4.83 -11.66
CA PRO A 35 3.68 6.05 -11.05
C PRO A 35 2.60 6.88 -10.35
N ALA A 36 1.43 7.01 -10.97
CA ALA A 36 0.30 7.76 -10.40
C ALA A 36 -0.29 7.08 -9.16
N ARG A 37 -0.25 5.74 -9.08
CA ARG A 37 -0.68 4.98 -7.90
C ARG A 37 0.31 5.09 -6.75
N VAL A 38 1.60 4.98 -7.04
CA VAL A 38 2.69 5.15 -6.06
C VAL A 38 2.60 6.52 -5.38
N GLN A 39 2.30 7.58 -6.14
CA GLN A 39 2.14 8.92 -5.58
C GLN A 39 0.90 9.10 -4.67
N LYS A 40 -0.07 8.19 -4.73
CA LYS A 40 -1.27 8.19 -3.88
C LYS A 40 -1.11 7.37 -2.61
N GLU A 41 -0.01 6.63 -2.47
CA GLU A 41 0.27 5.83 -1.27
C GLU A 41 0.52 6.75 -0.07
N VAL A 42 0.03 6.34 1.11
CA VAL A 42 0.31 7.01 2.38
C VAL A 42 1.77 6.78 2.77
N SER A 43 2.28 5.58 2.50
CA SER A 43 3.68 5.24 2.71
C SER A 43 4.13 4.11 1.78
N LEU A 44 5.38 4.17 1.35
CA LEU A 44 6.11 3.09 0.72
C LEU A 44 7.01 2.45 1.77
N VAL A 45 6.89 1.14 1.95
CA VAL A 45 7.74 0.36 2.86
C VAL A 45 8.69 -0.48 2.02
N MET A 46 9.98 -0.30 2.28
CA MET A 46 11.08 -0.86 1.50
C MET A 46 11.97 -1.71 2.40
N LEU A 47 12.26 -2.94 1.98
CA LEU A 47 13.21 -3.87 2.61
C LEU A 47 14.50 -3.87 1.81
N PHE A 48 15.59 -3.42 2.42
CA PHE A 48 16.91 -3.42 1.83
C PHE A 48 17.77 -4.55 2.38
N ASN A 49 18.59 -5.16 1.53
CA ASN A 49 19.79 -5.87 1.92
C ASN A 49 21.00 -5.01 1.51
N ASP A 50 21.63 -4.36 2.48
CA ASP A 50 22.60 -3.29 2.25
C ASP A 50 22.01 -2.15 1.40
N GLU A 51 22.43 -1.98 0.14
CA GLU A 51 21.88 -0.96 -0.77
C GLU A 51 20.86 -1.50 -1.78
N GLU A 52 20.62 -2.81 -1.78
CA GLU A 52 19.74 -3.48 -2.73
C GLU A 52 18.32 -3.57 -2.17
N LEU A 53 17.34 -3.06 -2.91
CA LEU A 53 15.94 -3.21 -2.58
C LEU A 53 15.48 -4.63 -2.95
N VAL A 54 15.15 -5.45 -1.94
CA VAL A 54 14.78 -6.87 -2.11
C VAL A 54 13.31 -7.15 -1.80
N GLY A 55 12.58 -6.18 -1.24
CA GLY A 55 11.15 -6.32 -0.94
C GLY A 55 10.47 -4.97 -0.81
N THR A 56 9.17 -4.91 -1.13
CA THR A 56 8.42 -3.66 -1.08
C THR A 56 6.92 -3.85 -0.84
N THR A 57 6.26 -2.83 -0.27
CA THR A 57 4.79 -2.75 -0.16
C THR A 57 4.32 -1.30 -0.06
N GLY A 58 3.06 -1.05 -0.48
CA GLY A 58 2.39 0.24 -0.36
C GLY A 58 1.34 0.23 0.73
N LEU A 59 1.37 1.23 1.61
CA LEU A 59 0.29 1.50 2.55
C LEU A 59 -0.68 2.51 1.94
N LYS A 60 -1.86 2.05 1.56
CA LYS A 60 -2.88 2.92 0.98
C LYS A 60 -3.87 3.43 2.01
N ARG A 61 -4.37 4.65 1.77
CA ARG A 61 -5.62 5.10 2.38
C ARG A 61 -6.75 4.58 1.50
N PRO A 62 -7.63 3.70 1.99
CA PRO A 62 -8.79 3.28 1.21
C PRO A 62 -9.65 4.50 0.85
N GLU A 63 -10.11 4.57 -0.39
CA GLU A 63 -11.10 5.57 -0.78
C GLU A 63 -12.40 5.33 0.01
N THR A 64 -13.07 6.40 0.43
CA THR A 64 -14.31 6.35 1.23
C THR A 64 -15.38 5.48 0.58
N ASP A 65 -15.45 5.48 -0.76
CA ASP A 65 -16.39 4.66 -1.53
C ASP A 65 -16.04 3.17 -1.51
N TYR A 66 -14.75 2.81 -1.45
CA TYR A 66 -14.32 1.43 -1.26
C TYR A 66 -14.68 0.94 0.14
N GLN A 67 -14.48 1.78 1.17
CA GLN A 67 -14.93 1.48 2.53
C GLN A 67 -16.44 1.21 2.52
N ASN A 68 -17.25 2.12 1.95
CA ASN A 68 -18.70 1.98 1.86
C ASN A 68 -19.13 0.70 1.12
N LYS A 69 -18.42 0.33 0.05
CA LYS A 69 -18.68 -0.91 -0.70
C LYS A 69 -18.35 -2.16 0.10
N VAL A 70 -17.22 -2.19 0.81
CA VAL A 70 -16.83 -3.33 1.68
C VAL A 70 -17.77 -3.44 2.88
N PHE A 71 -18.13 -2.32 3.52
CA PHE A 71 -19.11 -2.30 4.60
C PHE A 71 -20.49 -2.79 4.14
N ARG A 72 -20.99 -2.33 2.97
CA ARG A 72 -22.23 -2.87 2.39
C ARG A 72 -22.15 -4.37 2.11
N ARG A 73 -21.00 -4.87 1.65
CA ARG A 73 -20.81 -6.30 1.36
C ARG A 73 -20.77 -7.18 2.61
N ASN A 74 -20.38 -6.62 3.75
CA ASN A 74 -20.30 -7.35 5.02
C ASN A 74 -21.58 -7.22 5.89
N GLN A 75 -22.49 -6.30 5.57
CA GLN A 75 -23.77 -6.17 6.27
C GLN A 75 -24.77 -7.30 5.95
N THR A 76 -24.52 -8.15 4.96
CA THR A 76 -25.33 -9.36 4.72
C THR A 76 -24.95 -10.57 5.60
N LYS A 77 -23.97 -10.43 6.51
CA LYS A 77 -23.65 -11.46 7.51
C LYS A 77 -23.29 -10.86 8.87
N ARG A 78 -24.24 -10.22 9.55
CA ARG A 78 -24.41 -10.32 11.01
C ARG A 78 -25.62 -9.50 11.44
N GLY A 79 -26.59 -10.18 12.03
CA GLY A 79 -27.67 -9.53 12.76
C GLY A 79 -27.12 -8.66 13.88
N ALA A 80 -27.84 -7.57 14.12
CA ALA A 80 -27.88 -6.72 15.31
C ALA A 80 -26.83 -6.99 16.41
N ASN A 81 -25.86 -6.09 16.55
CA ASN A 81 -25.78 -5.27 17.76
C ASN A 81 -24.80 -4.11 17.59
N SER A 82 -25.23 -2.98 18.14
CA SER A 82 -24.59 -1.68 18.20
C SER A 82 -23.23 -1.69 18.88
N GLY A 83 -22.23 -1.12 18.22
CA GLY A 83 -20.93 -0.76 18.79
C GLY A 83 -20.25 0.29 17.91
N GLN A 84 -20.29 1.56 18.35
CA GLN A 84 -19.48 2.63 17.77
C GLN A 84 -18.00 2.26 17.97
N GLY A 85 -17.30 1.97 16.86
CA GLY A 85 -15.86 1.77 16.85
C GLY A 85 -15.24 2.76 15.88
N LEU A 86 -14.55 3.77 16.41
CA LEU A 86 -13.64 4.64 15.65
C LEU A 86 -12.49 3.78 15.11
N PHE A 87 -12.65 3.26 13.90
CA PHE A 87 -11.67 2.41 13.25
C PHE A 87 -10.90 3.21 12.19
N ASN A 88 -9.70 3.69 12.56
CA ASN A 88 -8.77 4.29 11.63
C ASN A 88 -7.93 3.20 10.95
N GLN A 89 -8.57 2.35 10.12
CA GLN A 89 -7.89 1.23 9.46
C GLN A 89 -7.18 1.70 8.18
N HIS A 90 -5.86 1.85 8.26
CA HIS A 90 -5.01 1.88 7.08
C HIS A 90 -4.84 0.43 6.62
N PHE A 91 -5.28 0.12 5.39
CA PHE A 91 -5.15 -1.23 4.85
C PHE A 91 -3.84 -1.31 4.07
N ALA A 92 -2.89 -2.11 4.56
CA ALA A 92 -1.77 -2.56 3.74
C ALA A 92 -2.32 -3.57 2.72
N THR A 93 -2.59 -3.12 1.50
CA THR A 93 -2.67 -4.08 0.39
C THR A 93 -1.28 -4.17 -0.21
N GLY A 94 -0.63 -5.31 -0.02
CA GLY A 94 0.51 -5.66 -0.87
C GLY A 94 0.09 -5.53 -2.33
N PHE A 95 0.99 -4.97 -3.14
CA PHE A 95 0.94 -5.10 -4.59
C PHE A 95 0.75 -6.59 -4.89
N LYS A 96 -0.32 -6.93 -5.62
CA LYS A 96 -0.68 -8.33 -5.82
C LYS A 96 0.23 -8.85 -6.93
N VAL A 97 1.22 -9.64 -6.54
CA VAL A 97 1.93 -10.60 -7.41
C VAL A 97 0.94 -11.53 -8.09
#